data_AF-A0A0B8ZXZ2-F1
#
_entry.id   AF-A0A0B8ZXZ2-F1
#
_cell.length_a   1.000
_cell.length_b   1.000
_cell.length_c   1.000
_cell.angle_alpha   90.00
_cell.angle_beta   90.00
_cell.angle_gamma   90.00
#
_symmetry.space_group_name_H-M   'P 1'
#
loop_
_entity.id
_entity.type
_entity.pdbx_description
1 polymer ?
#
loop_
_entity_poly.entity_id
_entity_poly.type
_entity_poly.pdbx_seq_one_letter_code
_entity_poly.pdbx_strand_id
1 'polypeptide(L)' 'MPQPLPPSRKVAEARGKVSAEDIEAVKEAGFSEGQIIEIVAVLAEIFFTNLINNVAGTEVNFPAI' A
#
# COMPACT_ATOMS: atom_id res chain seq x y z
N MET A 1 -8.63 -21.15 5.56
CA MET A 1 -7.54 -20.61 4.72
C MET A 1 -7.31 -19.17 5.18
N PRO A 2 -6.09 -18.74 5.56
CA PRO A 2 -5.85 -17.32 5.72
C PRO A 2 -6.12 -16.64 4.38
N GLN A 3 -6.93 -15.59 4.38
CA GLN A 3 -7.14 -14.77 3.19
C GLN A 3 -5.76 -14.29 2.69
N PRO A 4 -5.46 -14.37 1.38
CA PRO A 4 -4.24 -13.80 0.86
C PRO A 4 -4.17 -12.32 1.27
N LEU A 5 -2.99 -11.88 1.71
CA LEU A 5 -2.80 -10.50 2.16
C LEU A 5 -3.19 -9.54 1.02
N PRO A 6 -3.89 -8.44 1.31
CA PRO A 6 -4.23 -7.47 0.28
C PRO A 6 -2.95 -6.98 -0.42
N PRO A 7 -2.98 -6.77 -1.75
CA PRO A 7 -1.81 -6.43 -2.56
C PRO A 7 -1.00 -5.25 -2.00
N SER A 8 -1.68 -4.32 -1.33
CA SER A 8 -1.11 -3.13 -0.71
C SER A 8 -0.05 -3.41 0.35
N ARG A 9 -0.17 -4.49 1.15
CA ARG A 9 0.80 -4.81 2.20
C ARG A 9 2.16 -5.18 1.61
N LYS A 10 2.17 -6.06 0.61
CA LYS A 10 3.41 -6.52 -0.02
C LYS A 10 4.13 -5.37 -0.73
N VAL A 11 3.39 -4.52 -1.43
CA VAL A 11 3.94 -3.33 -2.10
C VAL A 11 4.58 -2.38 -1.08
N ALA A 12 3.94 -2.14 0.06
CA ALA A 12 4.47 -1.28 1.12
C ALA A 12 5.77 -1.85 1.74
N GLU A 13 5.77 -3.12 2.11
CA GLU A 13 6.92 -3.80 2.73
C GLU A 13 8.12 -3.91 1.77
N ALA A 14 7.85 -4.26 0.51
CA ALA A 14 8.87 -4.34 -0.53
C ALA A 14 9.30 -2.97 -1.09
N ARG A 15 8.66 -1.87 -0.64
CA ARG A 15 8.87 -0.52 -1.18
C ARG A 15 8.77 -0.49 -2.71
N GLY A 16 7.72 -1.13 -3.24
CA GLY A 16 7.44 -1.21 -4.68
C GLY A 16 8.31 -2.21 -5.46
N LYS A 17 9.25 -2.92 -4.82
CA LYS A 17 10.05 -3.96 -5.47
C LYS A 17 9.28 -5.27 -5.56
N VAL A 18 8.24 -5.28 -6.39
CA VAL A 18 7.41 -6.46 -6.66
C VAL A 18 7.84 -7.14 -7.96
N SER A 19 7.66 -8.46 -8.02
CA SER A 19 7.96 -9.26 -9.19
C SER A 19 6.82 -9.21 -10.23
N ALA A 20 7.06 -9.70 -11.44
CA ALA A 20 6.00 -9.83 -12.44
C ALA A 20 4.95 -10.86 -11.99
N GLU A 21 5.39 -11.92 -11.32
CA GLU A 21 4.52 -12.95 -10.73
C GLU A 21 3.58 -12.36 -9.67
N ASP A 22 4.05 -11.37 -8.91
CA ASP A 22 3.21 -10.66 -7.94
C ASP A 22 2.12 -9.83 -8.63
N ILE A 23 2.45 -9.18 -9.74
CA ILE A 23 1.49 -8.39 -10.52
C ILE A 23 0.43 -9.31 -11.14
N GLU A 24 0.85 -10.43 -11.73
CA GLU A 24 -0.08 -11.39 -12.33
C GLU A 24 -0.99 -12.04 -11.28
N ALA A 25 -0.48 -12.41 -10.10
CA ALA A 25 -1.31 -12.93 -9.02
C ALA A 25 -2.41 -11.94 -8.57
N VAL A 26 -2.14 -10.63 -8.63
CA VAL A 26 -3.12 -9.59 -8.32
C VAL A 26 -4.15 -9.43 -9.44
N LYS A 27 -3.74 -9.55 -10.71
CA LYS A 27 -4.67 -9.58 -11.85
C LYS A 27 -5.59 -10.81 -11.80
N GLU A 28 -5.05 -11.98 -11.50
CA GLU A 28 -5.81 -13.23 -11.32
C GLU A 28 -6.82 -13.14 -10.16
N ALA A 29 -6.53 -12.32 -9.14
CA ALA A 29 -7.46 -11.99 -8.06
C ALA A 29 -8.58 -11.00 -8.49
N GLY A 30 -8.62 -10.60 -9.77
CA GLY A 30 -9.70 -9.78 -10.35
C GLY A 30 -9.43 -8.27 -10.36
N PHE A 31 -8.23 -7.82 -10.04
CA PHE A 31 -7.87 -6.40 -10.11
C PHE A 31 -7.49 -6.01 -11.53
N SER A 32 -8.06 -4.90 -12.00
CA SER A 32 -7.64 -4.26 -13.24
C SER A 32 -6.28 -3.56 -13.09
N GLU A 33 -5.61 -3.31 -14.22
CA GLU A 33 -4.35 -2.53 -14.23
C GLU A 33 -4.54 -1.14 -13.61
N GLY A 34 -5.68 -0.49 -13.85
CA GLY A 34 -6.02 0.79 -13.23
C GLY A 34 -6.09 0.72 -11.71
N GLN A 35 -6.69 -0.34 -11.15
CA GLN A 35 -6.74 -0.55 -9.69
C GLN A 35 -5.36 -0.87 -9.11
N ILE A 36 -4.50 -1.57 -9.85
CA ILE A 36 -3.11 -1.80 -9.42
C ILE A 36 -2.35 -0.48 -9.32
N ILE A 37 -2.51 0.41 -10.31
CA ILE A 37 -1.94 1.76 -10.27
C ILE A 37 -2.52 2.59 -9.12
N GLU A 38 -3.83 2.50 -8.87
CA GLU A 38 -4.48 3.18 -7.75
C GLU A 38 -3.90 2.74 -6.40
N ILE A 39 -3.65 1.44 -6.19
CA ILE A 39 -3.00 0.92 -4.98
C ILE A 39 -1.62 1.56 -4.80
N VAL A 40 -0.83 1.65 -5.87
CA VAL A 40 0.51 2.28 -5.81
C VAL A 40 0.39 3.77 -5.46
N ALA A 41 -0.56 4.49 -6.07
CA ALA A 41 -0.79 5.90 -5.80
C ALA A 41 -1.18 6.16 -4.34
N VAL A 42 -2.13 5.38 -3.79
CA VAL A 42 -2.55 5.47 -2.39
C VAL A 42 -1.38 5.18 -1.44
N LEU A 43 -0.56 4.17 -1.73
CA LEU A 43 0.61 3.88 -0.91
C LEU A 43 1.66 4.98 -0.94
N ALA A 44 1.86 5.63 -2.10
CA ALA A 44 2.74 6.77 -2.21
C ALA A 44 2.22 7.96 -1.38
N GLU A 45 0.91 8.23 -1.40
CA GLU A 45 0.27 9.27 -0.59
C GLU A 45 0.41 8.99 0.92
N ILE A 46 0.16 7.75 1.35
CA ILE A 46 0.34 7.33 2.74
C ILE A 46 1.81 7.50 3.15
N PHE A 47 2.76 7.07 2.32
CA PHE A 47 4.18 7.20 2.63
C PHE A 47 4.60 8.68 2.71
N PHE A 48 4.15 9.50 1.77
CA PHE A 48 4.41 10.93 1.71
C PHE A 48 3.91 11.66 2.96
N THR A 49 2.65 11.44 3.33
CA THR A 49 2.03 12.08 4.51
C THR A 49 2.66 11.59 5.81
N ASN A 50 2.98 10.30 5.92
CA ASN A 50 3.71 9.75 7.06
C ASN A 50 5.10 10.40 7.21
N LEU A 51 5.82 10.60 6.09
CA LEU A 51 7.12 11.26 6.13
C LEU A 51 7.01 12.70 6.64
N ILE A 52 6.01 13.45 6.17
CA ILE A 52 5.74 14.81 6.64
C ILE A 52 5.43 14.81 8.13
N ASN A 53 4.51 13.95 8.59
CA ASN A 53 4.10 13.90 9.99
C ASN A 53 5.25 13.54 10.93
N ASN A 54 6.11 12.60 10.52
CA ASN A 54 7.30 12.22 11.30
C ASN A 54 8.31 13.35 11.42
N VAL A 55 8.52 14.13 10.34
CA VAL A 55 9.44 15.28 10.34
C VAL A 55 8.88 16.45 11.13
N ALA A 56 7.58 16.73 10.99
CA ALA A 56 6.91 17.83 11.68
C ALA A 56 6.67 17.55 13.17
N GLY A 57 6.75 16.28 13.61
CA GLY A 57 6.38 15.88 14.96
C GLY A 57 4.89 16.06 15.22
N THR A 58 4.05 15.85 14.21
CA THR A 58 2.60 16.06 14.29
C THR A 58 2.00 15.21 15.41
N GLU A 59 1.36 15.85 16.40
CA GLU A 59 0.65 15.14 17.47
C GLU A 59 -0.64 14.50 16.93
N VAL A 60 -0.91 13.27 17.38
CA VAL A 60 -2.13 12.54 17.00
C VAL A 60 -3.29 13.08 17.81
N ASN A 61 -4.15 13.87 17.16
CA ASN A 61 -5.30 14.54 17.78
C ASN A 61 -6.53 13.65 17.98
N PHE A 62 -6.44 12.34 17.73
CA PHE A 62 -7.55 11.40 17.86
C PHE A 62 -7.22 10.30 18.87
N PRO A 63 -8.19 9.88 19.71
CA PRO A 63 -7.98 8.76 20.63
C PRO A 63 -7.70 7.48 19.83
N ALA A 64 -6.78 6.66 20.34
CA ALA A 64 -6.58 5.31 19.82
C ALA A 64 -7.84 4.48 20.10
N ILE A 65 -8.40 3.90 19.03
CA ILE A 65 -9.53 2.94 19.08
C ILE A 65 -9.07 1.60 19.66
#